data_AF-W6W4B0-F1
#
_entry.id   AF-W6W4B0-F1
#
_cell.length_a   1.000
_cell.length_b   1.000
_cell.length_c   1.000
_cell.angle_alpha   90.00
_cell.angle_beta   90.00
_cell.angle_gamma   90.00
#
_symmetry.space_group_name_H-M   'P 1'
#
loop_
_entity.id
_entity.type
_entity.pdbx_description
1 polymer ?
#
loop_
_entity_poly.entity_id
_entity_poly.type
_entity_poly.pdbx_seq_one_letter_code
_entity_poly.pdbx_strand_id
1 'polypeptide(L)' 'MKDDDELFAEITGQADKAVANTREMDIHALAAALGQRFRHRRVEDIEEQLKAVFRARRLSWRE' A
#
# COMPACT_ATOMS: atom_id res chain seq x y z
N MET A 1 13.69 11.83 2.63
CA MET A 1 12.88 12.40 1.52
C MET A 1 12.79 11.42 0.36
N LYS A 2 13.90 10.91 -0.23
CA LYS A 2 13.82 9.92 -1.34
C LYS A 2 13.08 8.61 -1.00
N ASP A 3 13.25 8.08 0.20
CA ASP A 3 12.65 6.80 0.59
C ASP A 3 11.12 6.87 0.74
N ASP A 4 10.57 8.00 1.19
CA ASP A 4 9.12 8.22 1.28
C ASP A 4 8.47 8.34 -0.10
N ASP A 5 9.13 9.03 -1.04
CA ASP A 5 8.68 9.10 -2.43
C ASP A 5 8.66 7.72 -3.10
N GLU A 6 9.68 6.89 -2.83
CA GLU A 6 9.73 5.51 -3.35
C GLU A 6 8.63 4.62 -2.73
N LEU A 7 8.39 4.75 -1.43
CA LEU A 7 7.29 4.05 -0.75
C LEU A 7 5.93 4.45 -1.35
N PHE A 8 5.69 5.75 -1.55
CA PHE A 8 4.44 6.23 -2.11
C PHE A 8 4.23 5.77 -3.56
N ALA A 9 5.31 5.70 -4.36
CA ALA A 9 5.28 5.15 -5.70
C ALA A 9 4.95 3.65 -5.70
N GLU A 10 5.52 2.86 -4.78
CA GLU A 10 5.19 1.43 -4.63
C GLU A 10 3.74 1.22 -4.20
N ILE A 11 3.27 1.96 -3.20
CA ILE A 11 1.86 1.92 -2.74
C ILE A 11 0.92 2.22 -3.91
N THR A 12 1.23 3.27 -4.68
CA THR A 12 0.46 3.66 -5.85
C THR A 12 0.45 2.58 -6.92
N GLY A 13 1.60 1.95 -7.21
CA GLY A 13 1.72 0.86 -8.17
C GLY A 13 0.96 -0.40 -7.75
N GLN A 14 0.91 -0.70 -6.45
CA GLN A 14 0.11 -1.81 -5.92
C GLN A 14 -1.39 -1.52 -6.05
N ALA A 15 -1.83 -0.29 -5.74
CA ALA A 15 -3.21 0.12 -5.95
C ALA A 15 -3.61 0.04 -7.44
N ASP A 16 -2.71 0.41 -8.35
CA ASP A 16 -2.94 0.31 -9.80
C ASP A 16 -3.14 -1.15 -10.26
N LYS A 17 -2.31 -2.07 -9.74
CA LYS A 17 -2.49 -3.51 -9.97
C LYS A 17 -3.81 -4.03 -9.40
N ALA A 18 -4.27 -3.51 -8.27
CA ALA A 18 -5.57 -3.84 -7.69
C ALA A 18 -6.72 -3.46 -8.63
N VAL A 19 -6.68 -2.23 -9.18
CA VAL A 19 -7.63 -1.72 -10.17
C VAL A 19 -7.63 -2.63 -11.39
N ALA A 20 -6.46 -2.91 -11.95
CA ALA A 20 -6.32 -3.66 -13.19
C ALA A 20 -6.81 -5.11 -13.07
N ASN A 21 -6.68 -5.73 -11.90
CA ASN A 21 -7.07 -7.13 -11.67
C ASN A 21 -8.46 -7.28 -11.04
N THR A 22 -9.16 -6.20 -10.69
CA THR A 22 -10.45 -6.21 -9.95
C THR A 22 -10.44 -7.18 -8.77
N ARG A 23 -9.28 -7.30 -8.11
CA ARG A 23 -9.05 -8.30 -7.07
C ARG A 23 -8.88 -7.60 -5.75
N GLU A 24 -9.56 -8.10 -4.74
CA GLU A 24 -9.37 -7.67 -3.36
C GLU A 24 -7.91 -7.94 -2.96
N MET A 25 -7.21 -6.88 -2.58
CA MET A 25 -5.83 -6.97 -2.10
C MET A 25 -5.81 -7.02 -0.57
N ASP A 26 -4.87 -7.81 -0.06
CA ASP A 26 -4.63 -7.95 1.38
C ASP A 26 -3.72 -6.81 1.83
N ILE A 27 -4.32 -5.82 2.49
CA ILE A 27 -3.59 -4.61 2.90
C ILE A 27 -2.56 -4.95 3.98
N HIS A 28 -2.86 -5.90 4.87
CA HIS A 28 -1.92 -6.29 5.92
C HIS A 28 -0.68 -6.99 5.33
N ALA A 29 -0.87 -7.91 4.39
CA ALA A 29 0.22 -8.57 3.68
C ALA A 29 1.06 -7.58 2.85
N LEU A 30 0.42 -6.59 2.21
CA LEU A 30 1.11 -5.52 1.49
C LEU A 30 1.92 -4.62 2.44
N ALA A 31 1.33 -4.20 3.55
CA ALA A 31 1.99 -3.37 4.55
C ALA A 31 3.19 -4.11 5.17
N ALA A 32 3.06 -5.41 5.45
CA ALA A 32 4.16 -6.24 5.95
C ALA A 32 5.29 -6.40 4.92
N ALA A 33 4.94 -6.60 3.64
CA ALA A 33 5.93 -6.69 2.56
C ALA A 33 6.67 -5.35 2.35
N LEU A 34 5.93 -4.25 2.35
CA LEU A 34 6.50 -2.90 2.24
C LEU A 34 7.30 -2.52 3.48
N GLY A 35 6.88 -2.87 4.69
CA GLY A 35 7.63 -2.60 5.92
C GLY A 35 8.95 -3.36 6.02
N GLN A 36 9.04 -4.56 5.42
CA GLN A 36 10.31 -5.28 5.29
C GLN A 36 11.30 -4.57 4.36
N ARG A 37 10.80 -3.93 3.29
CA ARG A 37 11.58 -3.15 2.33
C ARG A 37 11.94 -1.77 2.86
N PHE A 38 10.98 -1.09 3.47
CA PHE A 38 11.06 0.27 3.99
C PHE A 38 11.11 0.25 5.51
N ARG A 39 12.22 -0.26 6.07
CA ARG A 39 12.44 -0.41 7.52
C ARG A 39 12.41 0.90 8.32
N HIS A 40 12.45 2.05 7.63
CA HIS A 40 12.37 3.38 8.24
C HIS A 40 10.92 3.77 8.59
N ARG A 41 9.92 3.07 8.04
CA ARG A 41 8.49 3.25 8.33
C ARG A 41 7.95 2.06 9.10
N ARG A 42 7.01 2.32 10.02
CA ARG A 42 6.28 1.25 10.70
C ARG A 42 5.27 0.63 9.75
N VAL A 43 5.02 -0.66 9.92
CA VAL A 43 4.00 -1.39 9.16
C VAL A 43 2.63 -0.72 9.32
N GLU A 44 2.30 -0.27 10.54
CA GLU A 44 1.04 0.44 10.85
C GLU A 44 0.87 1.72 10.01
N ASP A 45 1.92 2.56 9.94
CA ASP A 45 1.94 3.78 9.11
C ASP A 45 1.71 3.46 7.62
N ILE A 46 2.35 2.41 7.12
CA ILE A 46 2.23 1.97 5.73
C ILE A 46 0.81 1.46 5.46
N GLU A 47 0.22 0.77 6.43
CA GLU A 47 -1.14 0.26 6.36
C GLU A 47 -2.16 1.41 6.28
N GLU A 48 -2.00 2.45 7.10
CA GLU A 48 -2.83 3.66 7.03
C GLU A 48 -2.70 4.36 5.68
N GLN A 49 -1.49 4.46 5.13
CA GLN A 49 -1.27 5.04 3.79
C GLN A 49 -1.90 4.21 2.68
N LEU A 50 -1.77 2.88 2.73
CA LEU A 50 -2.43 1.95 1.80
C LEU A 50 -3.95 2.15 1.86
N LYS A 51 -4.54 2.15 3.06
CA LYS A 51 -5.98 2.39 3.24
C LYS A 51 -6.41 3.74 2.68
N ALA A 52 -5.63 4.80 2.90
CA ALA A 52 -5.93 6.13 2.37
C ALA A 52 -5.95 6.13 0.82
N VAL A 53 -4.96 5.52 0.18
CA VAL A 53 -4.87 5.44 -1.29
C VAL A 53 -5.97 4.57 -1.87
N PHE A 54 -6.23 3.40 -1.27
CA PHE A 54 -7.29 2.50 -1.72
C PHE A 54 -8.68 3.13 -1.57
N ARG A 55 -8.93 3.82 -0.44
CA ARG A 55 -10.17 4.55 -0.20
C ARG A 55 -10.36 5.70 -1.19
N ALA A 56 -9.31 6.48 -1.46
CA ALA A 56 -9.35 7.56 -2.45
C ALA A 56 -9.69 7.03 -3.86
N ARG A 57 -9.26 5.80 -4.16
CA ARG A 57 -9.51 5.11 -5.44
C ARG A 57 -10.78 4.25 -5.44
N ARG A 58 -11.55 4.21 -4.35
CA ARG A 58 -12.73 3.34 -4.16
C ARG A 58 -12.45 1.85 -4.45
N LEU A 59 -11.26 1.40 -4.05
CA LEU A 59 -10.85 0.00 -4.17
C LEU A 59 -11.31 -0.81 -2.96
N SER A 60 -11.58 -2.09 -3.18
CA SER A 60 -11.86 -3.05 -2.11
C SER A 60 -10.56 -3.69 -1.63
N TRP A 61 -10.45 -3.91 -0.32
CA TRP A 61 -9.34 -4.61 0.30
C TRP A 61 -9.83 -5.56 1.39
N ARG A 62 -8.99 -6.53 1.74
CA ARG A 62 -9.17 -7.40 2.90
C ARG A 62 -8.12 -7.10 3.97
N GLU A 63 -8.52 -7.28 5.23
CA GLU A 63 -7.70 -7.12 6.44
C GLU A 63 -7.38 -8.47 7.07
#